data_AF-A0A3A2ZCS3-F1
#
_entry.id   AF-A0A3A2ZCS3-F1
#
_cell.length_a   1.000
_cell.length_b   1.000
_cell.length_c   1.000
_cell.angle_alpha   90.00
_cell.angle_beta   90.00
_cell.angle_gamma   90.00
#
_symmetry.space_group_name_H-M   'P 1'
#
loop_
_entity.id
_entity.type
_entity.pdbx_description
1 polymer ?
#
loop_
_entity_poly.entity_id
_entity_poly.type
_entity_poly.pdbx_seq_one_letter_code
_entity_poly.pdbx_strand_id
1 'polypeptide(L)'
;MVEDRPLGAAATDPATLAAHESSPNALFETFTSKTAFNLGLALRSRILSLPSSQRKPALISIALTTSATPHIVFQCATEPGTVSDNDVWVARKRNTVLRWGVSSWLMRHKMLASSGLPAAQVEGAFVRKFALPSS
;
A
#
# COMPACT_ATOMS: atom_id res chain seq x y z
N MET A 1 12.07 11.40 24.15
CA MET A 1 12.18 11.80 22.73
C MET A 1 12.10 10.53 21.90
N VAL A 2 11.26 10.48 20.86
CA VAL A 2 11.22 9.32 19.96
C VAL A 2 12.43 9.46 19.04
N GLU A 3 13.30 8.46 19.01
CA GLU A 3 14.48 8.46 18.16
C GLU A 3 14.07 8.42 16.67
N ASP A 4 14.61 9.34 15.88
CA ASP A 4 14.38 9.41 14.44
C ASP A 4 15.03 8.21 13.76
N ARG A 5 14.20 7.28 13.28
CA ARG A 5 14.67 6.08 12.57
C ARG A 5 14.30 6.19 11.09
N PRO A 6 15.23 6.55 10.19
CA PRO A 6 14.92 6.70 8.77
C PRO A 6 14.54 5.35 8.13
N LEU A 7 13.84 5.43 7.00
CA LEU A 7 13.63 4.28 6.11
C LEU A 7 14.74 4.26 5.05
N GLY A 8 15.17 3.05 4.68
CA GLY A 8 16.02 2.82 3.51
C GLY A 8 15.24 3.01 2.21
N ALA A 9 15.95 2.92 1.08
CA ALA A 9 15.31 2.97 -0.24
C ALA A 9 14.32 1.80 -0.41
N ALA A 10 13.15 2.10 -0.98
CA ALA A 10 12.17 1.07 -1.28
C ALA A 10 12.65 0.16 -2.43
N ALA A 11 12.47 -1.15 -2.29
CA ALA A 11 12.76 -2.09 -3.36
C ALA A 11 11.84 -1.83 -4.57
N THR A 12 12.41 -1.93 -5.78
CA THR A 12 11.68 -1.70 -7.05
C THR A 12 11.71 -2.90 -7.98
N ASP A 13 12.56 -3.88 -7.72
CA ASP A 13 12.63 -5.11 -8.48
C ASP A 13 11.41 -6.01 -8.18
N PRO A 14 10.61 -6.42 -9.18
CA PRO A 14 9.42 -7.23 -8.97
C PRO A 14 9.69 -8.55 -8.25
N ALA A 15 10.83 -9.22 -8.49
CA ALA A 15 11.14 -10.49 -7.85
C ALA A 15 11.42 -10.31 -6.35
N THR A 16 12.20 -9.28 -6.01
CA THR A 16 12.49 -8.90 -4.61
C THR A 16 11.21 -8.52 -3.87
N LEU A 17 10.33 -7.74 -4.50
CA LEU A 17 9.04 -7.34 -3.91
C LEU A 17 8.12 -8.54 -3.68
N ALA A 18 8.02 -9.46 -4.65
CA ALA A 18 7.23 -10.69 -4.49
C ALA A 18 7.76 -11.55 -3.33
N ALA A 19 9.08 -11.67 -3.20
CA ALA A 19 9.70 -12.42 -2.10
C ALA A 19 9.42 -11.80 -0.73
N HIS A 20 9.39 -10.47 -0.62
CA HIS A 20 8.99 -9.79 0.62
C HIS A 20 7.51 -10.04 0.95
N GLU A 21 6.62 -9.97 -0.04
CA GLU A 21 5.17 -10.18 0.15
C GLU A 21 4.82 -11.63 0.55
N SER A 22 5.59 -12.61 0.06
CA SER A 22 5.42 -14.03 0.42
C SER A 22 6.24 -14.48 1.63
N SER A 23 7.04 -13.59 2.23
CA SER A 23 7.88 -13.94 3.37
C SER A 23 7.02 -14.29 4.59
N PRO A 24 7.36 -15.33 5.38
CA PRO A 24 6.68 -15.64 6.63
C PRO A 24 6.60 -14.45 7.59
N ASN A 25 7.56 -13.52 7.53
CA ASN A 25 7.58 -12.32 8.36
C ASN A 25 6.48 -11.30 8.01
N ALA A 26 5.87 -11.41 6.82
CA ALA A 26 4.77 -10.57 6.37
C ALA A 26 3.40 -11.20 6.60
N LEU A 27 3.35 -12.43 7.13
CA LEU A 27 2.14 -13.21 7.33
C LEU A 27 1.88 -13.43 8.83
N PHE A 28 0.61 -13.34 9.21
CA PHE A 28 0.18 -13.68 10.56
C PHE A 28 -0.43 -15.09 10.55
N GLU A 29 0.02 -15.95 11.46
CA GLU A 29 -0.63 -17.26 11.68
C GLU A 29 -2.07 -17.11 12.19
N THR A 30 -2.31 -16.07 13.00
CA THR A 30 -3.64 -15.71 13.51
C THR A 30 -3.88 -14.21 13.41
N PHE A 31 -5.09 -13.83 13.01
CA PHE A 31 -5.47 -12.42 12.84
C PHE A 31 -6.77 -12.12 13.58
N THR A 32 -6.66 -11.32 14.65
CA THR A 32 -7.79 -10.93 15.51
C THR A 32 -7.99 -9.41 15.50
N SER A 33 -9.08 -8.92 16.09
CA SER A 33 -9.29 -7.48 16.31
C SER A 33 -8.14 -6.85 17.12
N LYS A 34 -7.60 -7.56 18.12
CA LYS A 34 -6.44 -7.13 18.90
C LYS A 34 -5.18 -7.04 18.02
N THR A 35 -4.98 -8.00 17.11
CA THR A 35 -3.88 -7.96 16.13
C THR A 35 -4.00 -6.73 15.24
N ALA A 36 -5.18 -6.48 14.68
CA ALA A 36 -5.43 -5.32 13.81
C ALA A 36 -5.18 -3.99 14.54
N PHE A 37 -5.68 -3.84 15.76
CA PHE A 37 -5.50 -2.63 16.56
C PHE A 37 -4.03 -2.38 16.90
N ASN A 38 -3.33 -3.40 17.41
CA ASN A 38 -1.92 -3.28 17.78
C ASN A 38 -1.02 -3.01 16.57
N LEU A 39 -1.27 -3.70 15.44
CA LEU A 39 -0.56 -3.45 14.19
C LEU A 39 -0.78 -2.02 13.71
N GLY A 40 -2.02 -1.54 13.73
CA GLY A 40 -2.36 -0.17 13.35
C GLY A 40 -1.64 0.88 14.21
N LEU A 41 -1.60 0.70 15.53
CA LEU A 41 -0.87 1.57 16.44
C LEU A 41 0.65 1.50 16.24
N ALA A 42 1.20 0.32 16.01
CA ALA A 42 2.63 0.14 15.72
C ALA A 42 3.02 0.85 14.42
N LEU A 43 2.22 0.72 13.36
CA LEU A 43 2.42 1.43 12.09
C LEU A 43 2.35 2.94 12.26
N ARG A 44 1.34 3.44 13.00
CA ARG A 44 1.23 4.88 13.30
C ARG A 44 2.46 5.39 14.04
N SER A 45 2.88 4.68 15.09
CA SER A 45 4.05 5.03 15.88
C SER A 45 5.32 5.01 15.03
N ARG A 46 5.45 4.02 14.13
CA ARG A 46 6.57 3.93 13.20
C ARG A 46 6.61 5.13 12.24
N ILE A 47 5.49 5.49 11.62
CA ILE A 47 5.43 6.66 10.72
C ILE A 47 5.77 7.96 11.47
N LEU A 48 5.28 8.12 12.71
CA LEU A 48 5.59 9.30 13.52
C LEU A 48 7.07 9.38 13.95
N SER A 49 7.77 8.24 14.04
CA SER A 49 9.23 8.18 14.27
C SER A 49 10.10 8.40 13.03
N LEU A 50 9.50 8.71 11.87
CA LEU A 50 10.26 9.08 10.69
C LEU A 50 10.75 10.52 10.79
N PRO A 51 11.95 10.82 10.27
CA PRO A 51 12.41 12.20 10.10
C PRO A 51 11.38 13.02 9.30
N SER A 52 11.26 14.32 9.60
CA SER A 52 10.31 15.21 8.92
C SER A 52 10.46 15.24 7.40
N SER A 53 11.67 15.01 6.87
CA SER A 53 11.93 14.90 5.43
C SER A 53 11.33 13.65 4.78
N GLN A 54 11.07 12.60 5.55
CA GLN A 54 10.49 11.33 5.10
C GLN A 54 9.05 11.12 5.59
N ARG A 55 8.55 12.03 6.43
CA ARG A 55 7.22 11.93 7.05
C ARG A 55 6.22 12.82 6.32
N LYS A 56 5.06 12.24 5.98
CA LYS A 56 3.93 12.95 5.38
C LYS A 56 2.63 12.51 6.07
N PRO A 57 1.60 13.38 6.13
CA PRO A 57 0.28 12.97 6.57
C PRO A 57 -0.21 11.75 5.78
N ALA A 58 -0.62 10.70 6.48
CA ALA A 58 -0.98 9.42 5.90
C ALA A 58 -2.20 8.82 6.60
N LEU A 59 -2.97 8.04 5.85
CA LEU A 59 -4.09 7.25 6.34
C LEU A 59 -3.67 5.77 6.37
N ILE A 60 -3.74 5.16 7.55
CA ILE A 60 -3.56 3.72 7.74
C ILE A 60 -4.94 3.08 7.74
N SER A 61 -5.13 2.02 6.94
CA SER A 61 -6.39 1.27 6.86
C SER A 61 -6.10 -0.22 6.83
N ILE A 62 -6.75 -0.97 7.72
CA ILE A 62 -6.69 -2.44 7.78
C ILE A 62 -8.12 -2.93 7.60
N ALA A 63 -8.34 -3.80 6.61
CA ALA A 63 -9.66 -4.29 6.27
C ALA A 63 -9.65 -5.81 6.06
N LEU A 64 -10.71 -6.47 6.51
CA LEU A 64 -11.02 -7.85 6.18
C LEU A 64 -11.79 -7.88 4.86
N THR A 65 -11.46 -8.84 4.00
CA THR A 65 -11.96 -8.88 2.61
C THR A 65 -12.68 -10.19 2.32
N THR A 66 -13.36 -10.73 3.33
CA THR A 66 -14.12 -11.98 3.26
C THR A 66 -15.46 -11.85 2.52
N SER A 67 -15.89 -10.63 2.19
CA SER A 67 -17.14 -10.35 1.49
C SER A 67 -16.93 -9.31 0.39
N ALA A 68 -17.95 -9.12 -0.46
CA ALA A 68 -17.92 -8.13 -1.56
C ALA A 68 -17.62 -6.70 -1.07
N THR A 69 -18.01 -6.37 0.17
CA THR A 69 -17.66 -5.09 0.81
C THR A 69 -16.57 -5.31 1.86
N PRO A 70 -15.41 -4.64 1.77
CA PRO A 70 -14.37 -4.74 2.79
C PRO A 70 -14.85 -4.25 4.15
N HIS A 71 -14.61 -5.03 5.20
CA HIS A 71 -14.90 -4.64 6.59
C HIS A 71 -13.65 -4.00 7.21
N ILE A 72 -13.68 -2.69 7.44
CA ILE A 72 -12.56 -1.93 8.01
C ILE A 72 -12.49 -2.19 9.51
N VAL A 73 -11.39 -2.78 9.98
CA VAL A 73 -11.17 -3.14 11.39
C VAL A 73 -10.20 -2.20 12.11
N PHE A 74 -9.46 -1.38 11.37
CA PHE A 74 -8.67 -0.27 11.91
C PHE A 74 -8.53 0.81 10.83
N GLN A 75 -8.73 2.07 11.22
CA GLN A 75 -8.44 3.21 10.36
C GLN A 75 -7.97 4.41 11.18
N CYS A 76 -6.85 5.01 10.79
CA CYS A 76 -6.25 6.10 11.57
C CYS A 76 -5.40 7.03 10.69
N ALA A 77 -5.61 8.34 10.84
CA ALA A 77 -4.73 9.38 10.30
C ALA A 77 -3.51 9.56 11.20
N THR A 78 -2.34 9.82 10.62
CA THR A 78 -1.09 10.00 11.36
C THR A 78 -0.92 11.41 11.93
N GLU A 79 -0.97 12.42 11.05
CA GLU A 79 -0.79 13.84 11.33
C GLU A 79 -1.91 14.66 10.64
N PRO A 80 -2.17 15.91 11.06
CA PRO A 80 -3.05 16.81 10.33
C PRO A 80 -2.66 16.95 8.85
N GLY A 81 -3.65 17.06 7.97
CA GLY A 81 -3.43 17.20 6.52
C GLY A 81 -3.93 16.02 5.69
N THR A 82 -4.48 14.97 6.30
CA THR A 82 -5.30 13.99 5.58
C THR A 82 -6.67 14.58 5.23
N VAL A 83 -7.18 14.26 4.04
CA VAL A 83 -8.46 14.71 3.50
C VAL A 83 -9.30 13.49 3.06
N SER A 84 -10.58 13.68 2.73
CA SER A 84 -11.47 12.59 2.30
C SER A 84 -10.98 11.84 1.05
N ASP A 85 -10.19 12.48 0.18
CA ASP A 85 -9.56 11.81 -0.97
C ASP A 85 -8.60 10.69 -0.54
N ASN A 86 -8.04 10.73 0.68
CA ASN A 86 -7.22 9.63 1.20
C ASN A 86 -8.00 8.32 1.30
N ASP A 87 -9.30 8.36 1.63
CA ASP A 87 -10.16 7.18 1.68
C ASP A 87 -10.35 6.58 0.27
N VAL A 88 -10.52 7.43 -0.74
CA VAL A 88 -10.61 7.02 -2.15
C VAL A 88 -9.31 6.35 -2.60
N TRP A 89 -8.16 6.93 -2.26
CA TRP A 89 -6.85 6.33 -2.54
C TRP A 89 -6.66 4.98 -1.86
N VAL A 90 -7.08 4.84 -0.60
CA VAL A 90 -7.06 3.56 0.13
C VAL A 90 -7.93 2.53 -0.58
N ALA A 91 -9.16 2.89 -0.95
CA ALA A 91 -10.07 1.99 -1.66
C ALA A 91 -9.48 1.54 -3.01
N ARG A 92 -8.92 2.46 -3.81
CA ARG A 92 -8.28 2.14 -5.10
C ARG A 92 -7.10 1.18 -4.94
N LYS A 93 -6.21 1.44 -3.97
CA LYS A 93 -5.06 0.57 -3.70
C LYS A 93 -5.52 -0.82 -3.25
N ARG A 94 -6.51 -0.90 -2.37
CA ARG A 94 -7.09 -2.17 -1.91
C ARG A 94 -7.71 -2.96 -3.06
N ASN A 95 -8.46 -2.31 -3.95
CA ASN A 95 -9.06 -2.96 -5.11
C ASN A 95 -8.01 -3.55 -6.05
N THR A 96 -6.86 -2.88 -6.22
CA THR A 96 -5.72 -3.46 -6.94
C THR A 96 -5.20 -4.72 -6.26
N VAL A 97 -5.04 -4.72 -4.94
CA VAL A 97 -4.60 -5.92 -4.18
C VAL A 97 -5.58 -7.07 -4.34
N LEU A 98 -6.88 -6.81 -4.17
CA LEU A 98 -7.91 -7.84 -4.26
C LEU A 98 -8.06 -8.41 -5.67
N ARG A 99 -7.88 -7.59 -6.70
CA ARG A 99 -7.96 -8.05 -8.09
C ARG A 99 -6.76 -8.88 -8.51
N TRP A 100 -5.56 -8.52 -8.08
CA TRP A 100 -4.31 -9.08 -8.62
C TRP A 100 -3.54 -9.98 -7.66
N GLY A 101 -3.95 -10.05 -6.39
CA GLY A 101 -3.29 -10.87 -5.36
C GLY A 101 -1.89 -10.40 -4.97
N VAL A 102 -1.52 -9.16 -5.31
CA VAL A 102 -0.20 -8.56 -5.03
C VAL A 102 -0.35 -7.11 -4.62
N SER A 103 0.64 -6.54 -3.91
CA SER A 103 0.57 -5.13 -3.52
C SER A 103 0.44 -4.19 -4.72
N SER A 104 -0.21 -3.04 -4.51
CA SER A 104 -0.29 -2.01 -5.55
C SER A 104 1.09 -1.49 -6.00
N TRP A 105 2.12 -1.62 -5.16
CA TRP A 105 3.50 -1.27 -5.48
C TRP A 105 4.16 -2.31 -6.39
N LEU A 106 4.06 -3.60 -6.05
CA LEU A 106 4.51 -4.69 -6.91
C LEU A 106 3.78 -4.65 -8.26
N MET A 107 2.46 -4.43 -8.27
CA MET A 107 1.71 -4.35 -9.51
C MET A 107 2.21 -3.21 -10.42
N ARG A 108 2.53 -2.04 -9.85
CA ARG A 108 3.14 -0.92 -10.59
C ARG A 108 4.46 -1.35 -11.24
N HIS A 109 5.34 -2.02 -10.50
CA HIS A 109 6.64 -2.45 -11.02
C HIS A 109 6.55 -3.58 -12.04
N LYS A 110 5.57 -4.49 -11.90
CA LYS A 110 5.25 -5.49 -12.94
C LYS A 110 4.78 -4.83 -14.24
N MET A 111 3.90 -3.83 -14.16
CA MET A 111 3.46 -3.08 -15.34
C MET A 111 4.62 -2.37 -16.01
N LEU A 112 5.48 -1.73 -15.21
CA LEU A 112 6.69 -1.08 -15.69
C LEU A 112 7.59 -2.03 -16.47
N ALA A 113 7.98 -3.14 -15.83
CA ALA A 113 8.83 -4.16 -16.45
C ALA A 113 8.20 -4.71 -17.74
N SER A 114 6.88 -4.96 -17.75
CA SER A 114 6.19 -5.50 -18.93
C SER A 114 6.01 -4.49 -20.08
N SER A 115 6.07 -3.19 -19.78
CA SER A 115 5.85 -2.13 -20.77
C SER A 115 7.13 -1.69 -21.47
N GLY A 116 8.31 -1.94 -20.87
CA GLY A 116 9.59 -1.41 -21.34
C GLY A 116 9.70 0.12 -21.28
N LEU A 117 8.73 0.81 -20.67
CA LEU A 117 8.64 2.27 -20.63
C LEU A 117 9.16 2.85 -19.31
N PRO A 118 9.65 4.10 -19.29
CA PRO A 118 10.07 4.77 -18.06
C PRO A 118 8.91 4.97 -17.05
N ALA A 119 9.24 5.07 -15.76
CA ALA A 119 8.30 5.33 -14.64
C ALA A 119 7.31 6.49 -14.87
N ALA A 120 7.71 7.50 -15.64
CA ALA A 120 6.89 8.66 -15.97
C ALA A 120 5.77 8.36 -16.99
N GLN A 121 5.87 7.26 -17.76
CA GLN A 121 4.95 6.94 -18.87
C GLN A 121 4.03 5.74 -18.60
N VAL A 122 4.07 5.20 -17.37
CA VAL A 122 3.35 3.99 -16.97
C VAL A 122 1.84 4.14 -17.11
N GLU A 123 1.31 5.31 -16.79
CA GLU A 123 -0.12 5.58 -16.90
C GLU A 123 -0.57 5.52 -18.37
N GLY A 124 0.21 6.11 -19.28
CA GLY A 124 -0.02 6.00 -20.73
C GLY A 124 0.09 4.57 -21.24
N ALA A 125 1.03 3.77 -20.73
CA ALA A 125 1.19 2.36 -21.07
C ALA A 125 -0.02 1.51 -20.62
N PHE A 126 -0.49 1.75 -19.40
CA PHE A 126 -1.66 1.07 -18.83
C PHE A 126 -2.93 1.39 -19.64
N VAL A 127 -3.15 2.67 -19.95
CA VAL A 127 -4.26 3.10 -20.80
C VAL A 127 -4.18 2.43 -22.16
N ARG A 128 -3.02 2.42 -22.84
CA ARG A 128 -2.88 1.73 -24.14
C ARG A 128 -3.20 0.24 -24.08
N LYS A 129 -2.84 -0.44 -23.00
CA LYS A 129 -3.02 -1.89 -22.88
C LYS A 129 -4.43 -2.32 -22.46
N PHE A 130 -5.10 -1.50 -21.66
CA PHE A 130 -6.36 -1.89 -21.00
C PHE A 130 -7.54 -0.95 -21.28
N ALA A 131 -7.35 0.18 -21.97
CA ALA A 131 -8.47 0.98 -22.42
C ALA A 131 -9.23 0.20 -23.49
N LEU A 132 -10.53 0.03 -23.28
CA LEU A 132 -11.42 -0.45 -24.32
C LEU A 132 -11.54 0.65 -25.38
N PRO A 133 -11.40 0.35 -26.68
CA PRO A 133 -11.76 1.30 -27.72
C PRO A 133 -13.24 1.64 -27.55
N SER A 134 -13.58 2.93 -27.40
CA SER A 134 -14.97 3.34 -27.47
C SER A 134 -15.51 2.97 -28.84
N SER A 135 -16.54 2.15 -28.88
CA SER A 135 -17.31 1.89 -30.11
C SER A 135 -18.13 3.11 -30.49
#